data_AF-A0A3B9GDK6-F1
#
_entry.id   AF-A0A3B9GDK6-F1
#
_cell.length_a   1.000
_cell.length_b   1.000
_cell.length_c   1.000
_cell.angle_alpha   90.00
_cell.angle_beta   90.00
_cell.angle_gamma   90.00
#
_symmetry.space_group_name_H-M   'P 1'
#
loop_
_entity.id
_entity.type
_entity.pdbx_description
1 polymer ?
#
loop_
_entity_poly.entity_id
_entity_poly.type
_entity_poly.pdbx_seq_one_letter_code
_entity_poly.pdbx_strand_id
1 'polypeptide(L)' 'GMKTGYTSAAGRCLVSSGVLRGKAVIVVTLGSTSPEIWNDSAKLLKWALE' A
#
# COMPACT_ATOMS: atom_id res chain seq x y z
N GLY A 1 6.56 -3.27 5.77
CA GLY A 1 5.66 -3.95 4.81
C GLY A 1 4.84 -4.98 5.55
N MET A 2 3.63 -5.31 5.12
CA MET A 2 2.86 -6.33 5.85
C MET A 2 2.32 -7.48 4.99
N LYS A 3 1.62 -7.26 3.86
CA LYS A 3 1.13 -8.39 3.05
C LYS A 3 0.78 -8.00 1.62
N THR A 4 1.09 -8.87 0.66
CA THR A 4 0.54 -8.86 -0.69
C THR A 4 -0.53 -9.95 -0.83
N GLY A 5 -1.56 -9.68 -1.65
CA GLY A 5 -2.62 -10.62 -1.97
C GLY A 5 -3.08 -10.46 -3.41
N TYR A 6 -3.48 -11.56 -4.03
CA TYR A 6 -4.04 -11.53 -5.39
C TYR A 6 -5.08 -12.63 -5.55
N THR A 7 -6.23 -12.26 -6.10
CA THR A 7 -7.20 -13.20 -6.69
C THR A 7 -7.77 -12.57 -7.96
N SER A 8 -8.34 -13.37 -8.86
CA SER A 8 -9.01 -12.85 -10.06
C SER A 8 -10.20 -11.94 -9.72
N ALA A 9 -10.93 -12.26 -8.64
CA ALA A 9 -12.09 -11.48 -8.21
C ALA A 9 -11.71 -10.19 -7.44
N ALA A 10 -10.64 -10.20 -6.65
CA ALA A 10 -10.25 -9.06 -5.81
C ALA A 10 -9.18 -8.15 -6.43
N GLY A 11 -8.63 -8.51 -7.60
CA GLY A 11 -7.45 -7.84 -8.15
C GLY A 11 -6.21 -8.02 -7.26
N ARG A 12 -5.22 -7.15 -7.43
CA ARG A 12 -4.05 -7.13 -6.52
C ARG A 12 -4.32 -6.23 -5.33
N CYS A 13 -3.93 -6.73 -4.17
CA CYS A 13 -4.05 -6.07 -2.87
C CYS A 13 -2.67 -5.96 -2.21
N LEU A 14 -2.41 -4.83 -1.55
CA LEU A 14 -1.16 -4.54 -0.85
C LEU A 14 -1.47 -3.79 0.44
N VAL A 15 -0.93 -4.32 1.54
CA VAL A 15 -0.90 -3.65 2.83
C VAL A 15 0.54 -3.24 3.11
N SER A 16 0.78 -1.93 3.18
CA SER A 16 2.05 -1.34 3.55
C SER A 16 1.94 -0.57 4.87
N SER A 17 3.06 -0.46 5.56
CA SER A 17 3.16 0.25 6.82
C SER A 17 4.48 0.99 6.86
N GLY A 18 4.48 2.16 7.50
CA GLY A 18 5.66 2.99 7.67
C GLY A 18 5.57 3.84 8.92
N VAL A 19 6.73 4.20 9.46
CA VAL A 19 6.85 5.06 10.64
C VAL A 19 7.85 6.15 10.33
N LEU A 20 7.48 7.41 10.56
CA LEU A 20 8.35 8.57 10.39
C LEU A 20 8.12 9.57 11.52
N ARG A 21 9.20 10.00 12.20
CA ARG A 21 9.15 11.00 13.30
C ARG A 21 8.10 10.70 14.38
N GLY A 22 7.93 9.43 14.74
CA GLY A 22 6.95 8.98 15.73
C GLY A 22 5.51 8.84 15.22
N LYS A 23 5.23 9.20 13.96
CA LYS A 23 3.94 8.96 13.29
C LYS A 23 3.98 7.60 12.59
N ALA A 24 3.05 6.72 12.94
CA ALA A 24 2.88 5.42 12.30
C ALA A 24 1.66 5.46 11.36
N VAL A 25 1.82 4.94 10.15
CA VAL A 25 0.78 4.90 9.11
C VAL A 25 0.71 3.51 8.50
N ILE A 26 -0.52 3.07 8.23
CA ILE A 26 -0.83 1.86 7.46
C ILE A 26 -1.62 2.28 6.21
N VAL A 27 -1.19 1.79 5.06
CA VAL A 27 -1.85 2.01 3.76
C VAL A 27 -2.33 0.67 3.22
N VAL A 28 -3.60 0.62 2.81
CA VAL A 28 -4.25 -0.57 2.25
C VAL A 28 -4.73 -0.23 0.84
N THR A 29 -4.15 -0.88 -0.16
CA THR A 29 -4.52 -0.75 -1.57
C THR A 29 -5.23 -2.04 -2.00
N LEU A 30 -6.44 -1.92 -2.55
CA LEU A 30 -7.29 -3.05 -2.97
C LEU A 30 -7.67 -2.88 -4.45
N GLY A 31 -7.85 -3.99 -5.17
CA GLY A 31 -8.39 -3.95 -6.54
C GLY A 31 -7.46 -3.34 -7.60
N SER A 32 -6.16 -3.29 -7.33
CA SER A 32 -5.19 -2.62 -8.23
C SER A 32 -4.58 -3.57 -9.26
N THR A 33 -3.90 -3.02 -10.28
CA THR A 33 -3.08 -3.79 -11.23
C THR A 33 -1.62 -3.92 -10.79
N SER A 34 -0.85 -4.79 -11.46
CA SER A 34 0.54 -5.15 -11.11
C SER A 34 1.53 -3.98 -10.98
N PRO A 35 1.61 -3.01 -11.92
CA PRO A 35 2.53 -1.88 -11.80
C PRO A 35 1.98 -0.77 -10.88
N GLU A 36 0.66 -0.57 -10.87
CA GLU A 36 0.02 0.54 -10.14
C GLU A 36 0.09 0.33 -8.63
N ILE A 37 -0.07 -0.91 -8.16
CA ILE A 37 -0.21 -1.19 -6.74
C ILE A 37 1.00 -0.74 -5.91
N TRP A 38 2.20 -0.87 -6.47
CA TRP A 38 3.44 -0.46 -5.81
C TRP A 38 3.61 1.05 -5.85
N ASN A 39 3.33 1.66 -6.99
CA ASN A 39 3.43 3.11 -7.17
C ASN A 39 2.43 3.86 -6.29
N ASP A 40 1.18 3.41 -6.24
CA ASP A 40 0.12 4.05 -5.49
C ASP A 40 0.32 3.85 -3.98
N SER A 41 0.66 2.63 -3.55
CA SER A 41 0.99 2.38 -2.15
C SER A 41 2.21 3.18 -1.70
N ALA A 42 3.23 3.38 -2.54
CA ALA A 42 4.40 4.19 -2.19
C ALA A 42 4.08 5.68 -2.12
N LYS A 43 3.32 6.21 -3.10
CA LYS A 43 2.87 7.62 -3.11
C LYS A 43 2.00 7.93 -1.90
N LEU A 44 1.03 7.07 -1.58
CA LEU A 44 0.13 7.24 -0.44
C LEU A 44 0.88 7.17 0.89
N LEU A 45 1.81 6.22 1.03
CA LEU A 45 2.61 6.09 2.25
C LEU A 45 3.52 7.31 2.43
N LYS A 46 4.13 7.81 1.35
CA LYS A 46 4.94 9.02 1.38
C LYS A 46 4.10 10.24 1.75
N TRP A 47 2.98 10.46 1.07
CA TRP A 47 2.05 11.56 1.35
C TRP A 47 1.54 11.55 2.79
N ALA A 48 1.28 10.37 3.36
CA ALA A 48 0.77 10.27 4.73
C ALA A 48 1.84 10.46 5.81
N LEU A 49 3.11 10.23 5.49
CA LEU A 49 4.24 10.37 6.42
C LEU A 49 4.93 11.74 6.35
N GLU A 50 4.96 12.37 5.17
CA GLU A 50 5.39 13.77 4.97
C GLU A 50 4.35 14.78 5.49
#